data_AF-A0A2S9WXQ4-F1
#
_entry.id   AF-A0A2S9WXQ4-F1
#
_cell.length_a   1.000
_cell.length_b   1.000
_cell.length_c   1.000
_cell.angle_alpha   90.00
_cell.angle_beta   90.00
_cell.angle_gamma   90.00
#
_symmetry.space_group_name_H-M   'P 1'
#
loop_
_entity.id
_entity.type
_entity.pdbx_description
1 polymer ?
#
loop_
_entity_poly.entity_id
_entity_poly.type
_entity_poly.pdbx_seq_one_letter_code
_entity_poly.pdbx_strand_id
1 'polypeptide(L)'
;MLKYLLWIPIFLFHTASQEPEGIEISVRKEHKKIVYVATNVTDKPLSLFFKVESDGFRRRADRPIITSIPAKSSKDLLTLIPKKDADTTHTYVAVVTKPQDNIQIRKTDSLGREIRRIDTDSVRSR
;
A
#
# COMPACT_ATOMS: atom_id res chain seq x y z
N MET A 1 -39.76 11.11 -34.76
CA MET A 1 -38.85 9.95 -34.68
C MET A 1 -37.63 10.38 -33.88
N LEU A 2 -37.65 10.17 -32.56
CA LEU A 2 -36.85 9.17 -31.82
C LEU A 2 -35.41 9.71 -31.57
N LYS A 3 -35.15 10.60 -30.59
CA LYS A 3 -35.18 10.46 -29.11
C LYS A 3 -34.40 9.25 -28.59
N TYR A 4 -33.06 9.28 -28.67
CA TYR A 4 -32.19 8.50 -27.79
C TYR A 4 -31.07 9.37 -27.22
N LEU A 5 -31.34 9.81 -25.99
CA LEU A 5 -30.38 10.32 -25.02
C LEU A 5 -29.35 9.21 -24.76
N LEU A 6 -28.11 9.35 -25.25
CA LEU A 6 -27.00 8.49 -24.88
C LEU A 6 -26.63 8.78 -23.42
N TRP A 7 -27.31 8.12 -22.49
CA TRP A 7 -26.94 8.08 -21.09
C TRP A 7 -25.81 7.05 -20.97
N ILE A 8 -24.56 7.51 -21.07
CA ILE A 8 -23.39 6.69 -20.76
C ILE A 8 -23.25 6.68 -19.24
N PRO A 9 -23.47 5.54 -18.54
CA PRO A 9 -23.11 5.47 -17.13
C PRO A 9 -21.58 5.46 -17.04
N ILE A 10 -21.02 6.59 -16.59
CA ILE A 10 -19.63 6.64 -16.15
C ILE A 10 -19.54 5.74 -14.92
N PHE A 11 -19.09 4.50 -15.12
CA PHE A 11 -18.62 3.63 -14.05
C PHE A 11 -17.35 4.28 -13.49
N LEU A 12 -17.51 5.10 -12.44
CA LEU A 12 -16.42 5.55 -11.60
C LEU A 12 -15.84 4.33 -10.88
N PHE A 13 -14.85 3.67 -11.49
CA PHE A 13 -14.00 2.70 -10.82
C PHE A 13 -13.29 3.39 -9.66
N HIS A 14 -13.89 3.34 -8.47
CA HIS A 14 -13.22 3.68 -7.23
C HIS A 14 -12.22 2.55 -6.95
N THR A 15 -10.97 2.74 -7.35
CA THR A 15 -9.87 1.91 -6.84
C THR A 15 -9.68 2.26 -5.37
N ALA A 16 -10.39 1.56 -4.48
CA ALA A 16 -10.14 1.64 -3.06
C ALA A 16 -8.76 1.03 -2.78
N SER A 17 -7.73 1.89 -2.76
CA SER A 17 -6.44 1.53 -2.16
C SER A 17 -6.69 1.34 -0.67
N GLN A 18 -6.81 0.09 -0.27
CA GLN A 18 -7.03 -0.28 1.13
C GLN A 18 -5.71 -0.05 1.88
N GLU A 19 -5.69 0.98 2.72
CA GLU A 19 -4.56 1.23 3.60
C GLU A 19 -4.43 0.09 4.62
N PRO A 20 -3.20 -0.33 4.94
CA PRO A 20 -3.00 -1.39 5.92
C PRO A 20 -3.38 -0.87 7.31
N GLU A 21 -4.05 -1.70 8.10
CA GLU A 21 -4.58 -1.31 9.40
C GLU A 21 -3.46 -0.77 10.33
N GLY A 22 -3.65 0.45 10.85
CA GLY A 22 -2.75 1.08 11.82
C GLY A 22 -1.45 1.67 11.25
N ILE A 23 -1.14 1.48 9.97
CA ILE A 23 0.00 2.10 9.28
C ILE A 23 -0.50 2.88 8.06
N GLU A 24 -0.29 4.19 8.08
CA GLU A 24 -0.53 5.04 6.92
C GLU A 24 0.73 5.05 6.03
N ILE A 25 0.56 4.83 4.73
CA ILE A 25 1.65 4.90 3.75
C ILE A 25 1.48 6.17 2.92
N SER A 26 2.46 7.07 2.99
CA SER A 26 2.47 8.31 2.20
C SER A 26 3.65 8.36 1.23
N VAL A 27 3.49 9.12 0.15
CA VAL A 27 4.55 9.38 -0.84
C VAL A 27 4.95 10.84 -0.75
N ARG A 28 6.13 11.10 -0.17
CA ARG A 28 6.72 12.43 -0.11
C ARG A 28 7.50 12.70 -1.39
N LYS A 29 7.07 13.69 -2.17
CA LYS A 29 7.83 14.19 -3.32
C LYS A 29 8.95 15.10 -2.82
N GLU A 30 10.18 14.78 -3.19
CA GLU A 30 11.36 15.63 -2.98
C GLU A 30 11.98 15.97 -4.35
N HIS A 31 12.97 16.85 -4.37
CA HIS A 31 13.49 17.48 -5.59
C HIS A 31 13.66 16.53 -6.80
N LYS A 32 14.48 15.48 -6.66
CA LYS A 32 14.79 14.51 -7.75
C LYS A 32 14.44 13.07 -7.35
N LYS A 33 13.56 12.91 -6.37
CA LYS A 33 13.25 11.60 -5.78
C LYS A 33 11.89 11.62 -5.10
N ILE A 34 11.29 10.46 -4.97
CA ILE A 34 10.13 10.25 -4.11
C ILE A 34 10.51 9.31 -2.98
N VAL A 35 9.91 9.53 -1.80
CA VAL A 35 10.17 8.74 -0.60
C VAL A 35 8.86 8.17 -0.09
N TYR A 36 8.78 6.85 0.04
CA TYR A 36 7.71 6.18 0.76
C TYR A 36 7.96 6.30 2.25
N VAL A 37 6.94 6.73 2.99
CA VAL A 37 6.98 6.90 4.44
C VAL A 37 5.84 6.11 5.07
N ALA A 38 6.15 5.29 6.07
CA ALA A 38 5.15 4.66 6.92
C ALA A 38 4.96 5.49 8.19
N THR A 39 3.71 5.74 8.58
CA THR A 39 3.35 6.37 9.84
C THR A 39 2.49 5.42 10.66
N ASN A 40 2.95 5.05 11.84
CA ASN A 40 2.19 4.25 12.79
C ASN A 40 1.31 5.16 13.64
N VAL A 41 0.00 5.07 13.42
CA VAL A 41 -1.01 5.87 14.14
C VAL A 41 -1.48 5.20 15.42
N THR A 42 -1.00 3.98 15.72
CA THR A 42 -1.37 3.22 16.92
C THR A 42 -0.44 3.50 18.09
N ASP A 43 -0.85 3.05 19.28
CA ASP A 43 -0.07 3.16 20.53
C ASP A 43 0.91 1.99 20.74
N LYS A 44 1.03 1.08 19.75
CA LYS A 44 1.89 -0.10 19.84
C LYS A 44 2.84 -0.15 18.65
N PRO A 45 4.06 -0.70 18.80
CA PRO A 45 4.91 -0.97 17.65
C PRO A 45 4.24 -1.99 16.73
N LEU A 46 4.42 -1.83 15.42
CA LEU A 46 3.87 -2.72 14.39
C LEU A 46 4.98 -3.20 13.46
N SER A 47 4.87 -4.44 13.00
CA SER A 47 5.76 -5.00 11.98
C SER A 47 5.15 -4.80 10.60
N LEU A 48 5.93 -4.23 9.69
CA LEU A 48 5.55 -3.91 8.33
C LEU A 48 6.40 -4.72 7.35
N PHE A 49 5.75 -5.52 6.51
CA PHE A 49 6.32 -5.96 5.23
C PHE A 49 5.94 -4.95 4.16
N PHE A 50 6.92 -4.46 3.42
CA PHE A 50 6.74 -3.46 2.37
C PHE A 50 7.51 -3.83 1.12
N LYS A 51 6.83 -3.87 -0.03
CA LYS A 51 7.43 -4.12 -1.34
C LYS A 51 6.87 -3.11 -2.33
N VAL A 52 7.73 -2.60 -3.21
CA VAL A 52 7.33 -1.66 -4.27
C VAL A 52 7.53 -2.31 -5.62
N GLU A 53 6.58 -2.10 -6.52
CA GLU A 53 6.71 -2.43 -7.93
C GLU A 53 6.78 -1.11 -8.68
N SER A 54 7.83 -0.92 -9.47
CA SER A 54 8.10 0.36 -10.10
C SER A 54 8.81 0.21 -11.43
N ASP A 55 8.50 1.09 -12.37
CA ASP A 55 9.20 1.24 -13.64
C ASP A 55 9.61 2.72 -13.88
N GLY A 56 10.64 2.93 -14.70
CA GLY A 56 11.18 4.26 -14.99
C GLY A 56 12.15 4.82 -13.93
N PHE A 57 12.49 4.05 -12.89
CA PHE A 57 13.41 4.46 -11.82
C PHE A 57 14.82 3.88 -11.97
N ARG A 58 15.84 4.55 -11.40
CA ARG A 58 17.25 4.15 -11.49
C ARG A 58 17.56 2.78 -10.89
N ARG A 59 16.80 2.39 -9.87
CA ARG A 59 16.92 1.08 -9.20
C ARG A 59 15.56 0.41 -9.21
N ARG A 60 15.56 -0.91 -9.44
CA ARG A 60 14.37 -1.72 -9.21
C ARG A 60 14.04 -1.66 -7.72
N ALA A 61 12.77 -1.43 -7.42
CA ALA A 61 12.23 -1.32 -6.08
C ALA A 61 11.72 -2.68 -5.53
N ASP A 62 12.09 -3.76 -6.21
CA ASP A 62 11.54 -5.11 -6.09
C ASP A 62 11.93 -5.84 -4.80
N ARG A 63 12.93 -5.33 -4.08
CA ARG A 63 13.39 -5.91 -2.81
C ARG A 63 12.38 -5.60 -1.70
N PRO A 64 11.72 -6.60 -1.12
CA PRO A 64 10.86 -6.39 0.03
C PRO A 64 11.68 -6.02 1.26
N ILE A 65 11.08 -5.23 2.14
CA ILE A 65 11.63 -4.81 3.42
C ILE A 65 10.68 -5.29 4.51
N ILE A 66 11.22 -5.92 5.55
CA ILE A 66 10.50 -6.19 6.80
C ILE A 66 11.08 -5.28 7.87
N THR A 67 10.25 -4.46 8.50
CA THR A 67 10.73 -3.51 9.49
C THR A 67 9.69 -3.23 10.56
N SER A 68 10.15 -2.93 11.77
CA SER A 68 9.28 -2.45 12.85
C SER A 68 9.14 -0.93 12.79
N ILE A 69 7.91 -0.46 12.93
CA ILE A 69 7.53 0.95 13.02
C ILE A 69 7.07 1.22 14.46
N PRO A 70 7.83 2.00 15.26
CA PRO A 70 7.44 2.33 16.64
C PRO A 70 6.09 3.03 16.71
N ALA A 71 5.42 2.95 17.86
CA ALA A 71 4.15 3.63 18.11
C ALA A 71 4.26 5.15 17.84
N LYS A 72 3.20 5.75 17.29
CA LYS A 72 3.10 7.20 17.04
C LYS A 72 4.31 7.81 16.32
N SER A 73 4.93 7.04 15.42
CA SER A 73 6.15 7.45 14.74
C SER A 73 6.08 7.21 13.24
N SER A 74 6.93 7.92 12.51
CA SER A 74 7.09 7.76 11.07
C SER A 74 8.48 7.23 10.72
N LYS A 75 8.56 6.49 9.62
CA LYS A 75 9.81 5.92 9.11
C LYS A 75 9.86 5.98 7.59
N ASP A 76 10.96 6.50 7.07
CA ASP A 76 11.26 6.44 5.64
C ASP A 76 11.57 4.98 5.24
N LEU A 77 10.86 4.45 4.25
CA LEU A 77 10.94 3.06 3.83
C LEU A 77 11.86 2.88 2.62
N LEU A 78 11.55 3.61 1.55
CA LEU A 78 12.22 3.46 0.26
C LEU A 78 12.26 4.78 -0.48
N THR A 79 13.40 5.08 -1.08
CA THR A 79 13.59 6.20 -1.99
C THR A 79 13.64 5.72 -3.42
N LEU A 80 12.83 6.31 -4.30
CA LEU A 80 12.89 6.09 -5.74
C LEU A 80 13.40 7.33 -6.46
N ILE A 81 14.37 7.14 -7.36
CA ILE A 81 14.97 8.21 -8.15
C ILE A 81 14.61 7.98 -9.63
N PRO A 82 13.79 8.84 -10.25
CA PRO A 82 13.44 8.72 -11.67
C PRO A 82 14.69 8.70 -12.56
N LYS A 83 14.63 7.95 -13.66
CA LYS A 83 15.57 8.12 -14.77
C LYS A 83 15.27 9.45 -15.47
N LYS A 84 16.28 10.00 -16.15
CA LYS A 84 16.10 11.23 -16.92
C LYS A 84 15.11 10.95 -18.05
N ASP A 85 14.12 11.83 -18.21
CA ASP A 85 13.13 11.80 -19.31
C ASP A 85 12.34 10.48 -19.43
N ALA A 86 12.18 9.75 -18.32
CA ALA A 86 11.42 8.50 -18.29
C ALA A 86 10.03 8.69 -17.71
N ASP A 87 9.03 8.04 -18.32
CA ASP A 87 7.74 7.84 -17.67
C ASP A 87 7.91 6.94 -16.46
N THR A 88 7.23 7.29 -15.36
CA THR A 88 7.37 6.56 -14.09
C THR A 88 6.04 5.99 -13.66
N THR A 89 6.06 4.73 -13.24
CA THR A 89 4.92 4.06 -12.61
C THR A 89 5.39 3.40 -11.34
N HIS A 90 4.56 3.44 -10.29
CA HIS A 90 4.88 2.77 -9.04
C HIS A 90 3.61 2.40 -8.28
N THR A 91 3.66 1.23 -7.65
CA THR A 91 2.65 0.75 -6.70
C THR A 91 3.36 0.02 -5.57
N TYR A 92 2.64 -0.29 -4.49
CA TYR A 92 3.21 -1.00 -3.34
C TYR A 92 2.29 -2.09 -2.82
N VAL A 93 2.90 -3.05 -2.13
CA VAL A 93 2.25 -4.03 -1.28
C VAL A 93 2.73 -3.78 0.14
N ALA A 94 1.79 -3.60 1.07
CA ALA A 94 2.06 -3.41 2.48
C ALA A 94 1.23 -4.41 3.29
N VAL A 95 1.89 -5.14 4.19
CA VAL A 95 1.25 -6.09 5.11
C VAL A 95 1.70 -5.75 6.53
N VAL A 96 0.73 -5.49 7.40
CA VAL A 96 0.97 -5.10 8.79
C VAL A 96 0.61 -6.26 9.71
N THR A 97 1.47 -6.52 10.68
CA THR A 97 1.29 -7.55 11.69
C THR A 97 1.74 -7.02 13.04
N LYS A 98 1.29 -7.67 14.12
CA LYS A 98 1.83 -7.37 15.46
C LYS A 98 3.27 -7.88 15.53
N PRO A 99 4.18 -7.25 16.28
CA PRO A 99 5.57 -7.68 16.37
C PRO A 99 5.78 -9.12 16.86
N GLN A 100 4.80 -9.64 17.60
CA GLN A 100 4.80 -11.00 18.16
C GLN A 100 4.40 -12.04 17.12
N ASP A 101 3.68 -11.62 16.07
CA ASP A 101 3.27 -12.45 14.95
C ASP A 101 4.41 -12.41 13.91
N ASN A 102 5.31 -13.38 13.97
CA ASN A 102 6.49 -13.40 13.11
C ASN A 102 6.08 -13.43 11.61
N ILE A 103 6.47 -12.42 10.83
CA ILE A 103 6.17 -12.38 9.39
C ILE A 103 7.02 -13.44 8.67
N GLN A 104 6.44 -14.60 8.39
CA GLN A 104 7.07 -15.66 7.59
C GLN A 104 6.63 -15.55 6.13
N ILE A 105 7.16 -14.57 5.39
CA ILE A 105 6.91 -14.44 3.94
C ILE A 105 8.15 -14.95 3.19
N ARG A 106 8.00 -16.02 2.41
CA ARG A 106 9.04 -16.58 1.54
C ARG A 106 8.97 -15.96 0.15
N LYS A 107 10.10 -16.00 -0.58
CA LYS A 107 10.21 -15.46 -1.95
C LYS A 107 9.22 -16.08 -2.94
N THR A 108 8.79 -17.32 -2.69
CA THR A 108 7.86 -18.08 -3.54
C THR A 108 6.40 -17.82 -3.21
N ASP A 109 6.11 -17.13 -2.11
CA ASP A 109 4.74 -16.91 -1.66
C ASP A 109 4.09 -15.89 -2.60
N SER A 110 3.08 -16.34 -3.35
CA SER A 110 2.14 -15.44 -4.01
C SER A 110 1.29 -14.81 -2.90
N LEU A 111 1.61 -13.57 -2.51
CA LEU A 111 0.80 -12.78 -1.59
C LEU A 111 -0.53 -12.44 -2.27
N GLY A 112 -1.45 -13.40 -2.28
CA GLY A 112 -2.84 -13.16 -2.57
C GLY A 112 -3.38 -12.17 -1.55
N ARG A 113 -4.05 -11.12 -2.04
CA ARG A 113 -4.75 -10.13 -1.22
C ARG A 113 -5.73 -10.89 -0.31
N GLU A 114 -5.42 -11.11 0.96
CA GLU A 114 -6.36 -11.72 1.91
C GLU A 114 -7.45 -10.68 2.19
N ILE A 115 -8.51 -10.68 1.37
CA ILE A 115 -9.71 -9.90 1.63
C ILE A 115 -10.47 -10.64 2.73
N ARG A 116 -10.20 -10.30 4.00
CA ARG A 116 -11.12 -10.65 5.08
C ARG A 116 -12.41 -9.86 4.87
N ARG A 117 -13.39 -10.49 4.22
CA ARG A 117 -14.79 -10.03 4.31
C ARG A 117 -15.21 -10.29 5.75
N ILE A 118 -15.39 -9.22 6.52
CA ILE A 118 -16.10 -9.32 7.79
C ILE A 118 -17.57 -9.52 7.41
N ASP A 119 -18.09 -10.74 7.60
CA ASP A 119 -19.52 -10.99 7.42
C ASP A 119 -20.30 -10.11 8.39
N THR A 120 -21.27 -9.36 7.85
CA THR A 120 -22.01 -8.30 8.56
C THR A 120 -22.98 -8.84 9.61
N ASP A 121 -23.06 -10.17 9.78
CA ASP A 121 -24.01 -10.83 10.67
C ASP A 121 -23.59 -10.82 12.14
N SER A 122 -22.34 -10.46 12.48
CA SER A 122 -21.91 -10.38 13.90
C SER A 122 -22.32 -9.07 14.61
N VAL A 123 -23.01 -8.15 13.93
CA VAL A 123 -23.47 -6.88 14.52
C VAL A 123 -24.90 -6.97 15.09
N ARG A 124 -25.60 -8.09 14.88
CA ARG A 124 -26.94 -8.33 15.44
C ARG A 124 -26.99 -9.57 16.35
N SER A 125 -26.32 -9.50 17.49
CA SER A 125 -26.80 -10.22 18.68
C SER A 125 -26.48 -9.45 19.96
N ARG A 126 -27.36 -8.51 20.29
CA ARG A 126 -27.71 -8.13 21.66
C ARG A 126 -29.21 -7.94 21.72
#